data_AF-Q6ALN0-F1
#
_entry.id   AF-Q6ALN0-F1
#
_cell.length_a   1.000
_cell.length_b   1.000
_cell.length_c   1.000
_cell.angle_alpha   90.00
_cell.angle_beta   90.00
_cell.angle_gamma   90.00
#
_symmetry.space_group_name_H-M   'P 1'
#
loop_
_entity.id
_entity.type
_entity.pdbx_description
1 polymer ?
#
loop_
_entity_poly.entity_id
_entity_poly.type
_entity_poly.pdbx_seq_one_letter_code
_entity_poly.pdbx_strand_id
1 'polypeptide(L)'
;MSQVDLIRQELELVNFPSKEILPLYPDLIETVTKAIYLAPHENKEPYWGIILSNNTPTSPHELVDDFKDSYCDGKRTFGFSSNGSNELKTVVFQREMNNIDLLELCNNKQTCIINRQGNTLKIYFNNTIYICENRVWKVLEKVDAQIVEIKKHYSAVDADLVRKLLTYSFHNLSTNKIGATIIYWLKDDFTSTYATLPDSISLDFNNENHQEILKQYLRNNDGAIVINSSGKIIGGKAHLSFSDDSKSFIQIKDKGTRHNSAARFSFDNSKSIVITVSEDGPVSVFSEGKNIANLSSIDPFEQNKIIHEIAEENDAMSYEDNFNITCSKCGKTFYVSVLTVSGWREWENERCDICGTEIHSAKCFTINSRLIKTI
;
A
#
# COMPACT_ATOMS: atom_id res chain seq x y z
N MET A 1 7.29 7.21 -34.54
CA MET A 1 6.31 6.75 -33.54
C MET A 1 5.58 7.98 -33.03
N SER A 2 4.24 7.99 -33.03
CA SER A 2 3.50 9.14 -32.50
C SER A 2 3.63 9.22 -30.97
N GLN A 3 3.34 10.38 -30.37
CA GLN A 3 3.30 10.51 -28.91
C GLN A 3 2.28 9.55 -28.28
N VAL A 4 1.14 9.36 -28.94
CA VAL A 4 0.07 8.42 -28.54
C VAL A 4 0.58 6.98 -28.52
N ASP A 5 1.30 6.55 -29.55
CA ASP A 5 1.86 5.20 -29.61
C ASP A 5 2.91 4.96 -28.51
N LEU A 6 3.72 5.97 -28.21
CA LEU A 6 4.71 5.89 -27.12
C LEU A 6 4.02 5.73 -25.77
N ILE A 7 2.98 6.54 -25.47
CA ILE A 7 2.21 6.41 -24.23
C ILE A 7 1.52 5.05 -24.14
N ARG A 8 0.98 4.53 -25.24
CA ARG A 8 0.37 3.21 -25.27
C ARG A 8 1.38 2.12 -24.84
N GLN A 9 2.58 2.16 -25.40
CA GLN A 9 3.66 1.22 -25.03
C GLN A 9 4.07 1.37 -23.56
N GLU A 10 4.20 2.60 -23.06
CA GLU A 10 4.52 2.83 -21.65
C GLU A 10 3.44 2.30 -20.70
N LEU A 11 2.16 2.47 -21.04
CA LEU A 11 1.05 1.93 -20.26
C LEU A 11 1.02 0.40 -20.30
N GLU A 12 1.32 -0.21 -21.44
CA GLU A 12 1.46 -1.67 -21.55
C GLU A 12 2.59 -2.20 -20.67
N LEU A 13 3.74 -1.53 -20.65
CA LEU A 13 4.88 -1.90 -19.80
C LEU A 13 4.55 -1.92 -18.32
N VAL A 14 3.61 -1.06 -17.88
CA VAL A 14 3.18 -0.99 -16.48
C VAL A 14 1.98 -1.87 -16.14
N ASN A 15 1.65 -2.82 -17.04
CA ASN A 15 0.48 -3.68 -16.92
C ASN A 15 -0.81 -2.87 -16.69
N PHE A 16 -0.89 -1.69 -17.28
CA PHE A 16 -2.14 -0.94 -17.30
C PHE A 16 -3.16 -1.73 -18.12
N PRO A 17 -4.39 -1.97 -17.63
CA PRO A 17 -5.35 -2.87 -18.28
C PRO A 17 -6.05 -2.17 -19.47
N SER A 18 -5.26 -1.70 -20.44
CA SER A 18 -5.71 -1.01 -21.65
C SER A 18 -6.79 -1.79 -22.40
N LYS A 19 -6.68 -3.13 -22.45
CA LYS A 19 -7.66 -3.98 -23.13
C LYS A 19 -9.05 -3.95 -22.48
N GLU A 20 -9.10 -3.77 -21.16
CA GLU A 20 -10.36 -3.68 -20.40
C GLU A 20 -10.91 -2.25 -20.43
N ILE A 21 -10.04 -1.25 -20.38
CA ILE A 21 -10.43 0.16 -20.23
C ILE A 21 -10.77 0.83 -21.55
N LEU A 22 -9.98 0.61 -22.61
CA LEU A 22 -10.16 1.30 -23.88
C LEU A 22 -11.54 1.09 -24.53
N PRO A 23 -12.18 -0.08 -24.43
CA PRO A 23 -13.56 -0.24 -24.87
C PRO A 23 -14.56 0.64 -24.10
N LEU A 24 -14.25 0.99 -22.84
CA LEU A 24 -15.07 1.86 -22.01
C LEU A 24 -14.75 3.35 -22.27
N TYR A 25 -13.49 3.67 -22.55
CA TYR A 25 -12.99 5.03 -22.72
C TYR A 25 -12.02 5.09 -23.92
N PRO A 26 -12.54 5.21 -25.16
CA PRO A 26 -11.71 5.18 -26.37
C PRO A 26 -10.63 6.26 -26.41
N ASP A 27 -10.93 7.46 -25.91
CA ASP A 27 -10.03 8.62 -25.92
C ASP A 27 -9.03 8.63 -24.75
N LEU A 28 -8.92 7.54 -23.99
CA LEU A 28 -8.07 7.49 -22.80
C LEU A 28 -6.61 7.79 -23.12
N ILE A 29 -6.06 7.20 -24.19
CA ILE A 29 -4.64 7.36 -24.52
C ILE A 29 -4.36 8.79 -24.96
N GLU A 30 -5.23 9.38 -25.78
CA GLU A 30 -5.17 10.79 -26.19
C GLU A 30 -5.24 11.70 -24.97
N THR A 31 -6.12 11.39 -24.01
CA THR A 31 -6.31 12.16 -22.77
C THR A 31 -5.08 12.08 -21.87
N VAL A 32 -4.50 10.89 -21.68
CA VAL A 32 -3.24 10.69 -20.94
C VAL A 32 -2.09 11.41 -21.65
N THR A 33 -2.03 11.32 -22.98
CA THR A 33 -1.01 11.99 -23.80
C THR A 33 -1.10 13.51 -23.62
N LYS A 34 -2.30 14.10 -23.75
CA LYS A 34 -2.55 15.51 -23.49
C LYS A 34 -2.12 15.90 -22.08
N ALA A 35 -2.50 15.09 -21.08
CA ALA A 35 -2.15 15.35 -19.70
C ALA A 35 -0.63 15.34 -19.49
N ILE A 36 0.13 14.42 -20.10
CA ILE A 36 1.61 14.34 -19.97
C ILE A 36 2.33 15.48 -20.68
N TYR A 37 1.83 15.93 -21.84
CA TYR A 37 2.45 17.00 -22.62
C TYR A 37 1.84 18.39 -22.36
N LEU A 38 1.03 18.53 -21.30
CA LEU A 38 0.43 19.80 -20.91
C LEU A 38 1.53 20.84 -20.63
N ALA A 39 1.51 21.93 -21.40
CA ALA A 39 2.54 22.96 -21.33
C ALA A 39 2.40 23.78 -20.02
N PRO A 40 3.51 24.14 -19.36
CA PRO A 40 3.46 25.07 -18.23
C PRO A 40 3.02 26.47 -18.70
N HIS A 41 2.24 27.17 -17.86
CA HIS A 41 1.85 28.55 -18.09
C HIS A 41 2.65 29.46 -17.15
N GLU A 42 3.36 30.46 -17.68
CA GLU A 42 4.14 31.43 -16.86
C GLU A 42 5.07 30.76 -15.82
N ASN A 43 5.74 29.68 -16.20
CA ASN A 43 6.61 28.88 -15.32
C ASN A 43 5.91 28.25 -14.10
N LYS A 44 4.56 28.24 -14.05
CA LYS A 44 3.81 27.48 -13.06
C LYS A 44 3.50 26.10 -13.64
N GLU A 45 3.79 25.08 -12.85
CA GLU A 45 3.49 23.71 -13.24
C GLU A 45 1.97 23.52 -13.36
N PRO A 46 1.48 22.84 -14.41
CA PRO A 46 0.06 22.79 -14.66
C PRO A 46 -0.62 21.82 -13.71
N TYR A 47 -1.79 22.24 -13.22
CA TYR A 47 -2.73 21.40 -12.49
C TYR A 47 -3.89 21.10 -13.42
N TRP A 48 -4.27 19.83 -13.52
CA TRP A 48 -5.33 19.40 -14.42
C TRP A 48 -5.92 18.07 -13.99
N GLY A 49 -7.22 17.85 -14.18
CA GLY A 49 -7.79 16.53 -13.96
C GLY A 49 -9.08 16.29 -14.73
N ILE A 50 -9.35 15.02 -15.03
CA ILE A 50 -10.57 14.58 -15.68
C ILE A 50 -11.04 13.25 -15.10
N ILE A 51 -12.36 13.08 -15.04
CA ILE A 51 -13.05 11.86 -14.63
C ILE A 51 -13.74 11.29 -15.87
N LEU A 52 -13.40 10.05 -16.20
CA LEU A 52 -14.03 9.27 -17.26
C LEU A 52 -14.97 8.28 -16.58
N SER A 53 -16.27 8.35 -16.88
CA SER A 53 -17.29 7.52 -16.25
C SER A 53 -18.34 7.03 -17.24
N ASN A 54 -18.89 5.85 -17.01
CA ASN A 54 -20.13 5.42 -17.66
C ASN A 54 -21.39 5.97 -16.95
N ASN A 55 -21.23 6.52 -15.74
CA ASN A 55 -22.34 6.93 -14.89
C ASN A 55 -22.30 8.43 -14.67
N THR A 56 -23.44 9.10 -14.81
CA THR A 56 -23.56 10.50 -14.42
C THR A 56 -23.42 10.62 -12.89
N PRO A 57 -22.59 11.54 -12.37
CA PRO A 57 -22.48 11.78 -10.93
C PRO A 57 -23.85 12.09 -10.34
N THR A 58 -24.21 11.39 -9.27
CA THR A 58 -25.58 11.43 -8.70
C THR A 58 -25.71 12.30 -7.44
N SER A 59 -24.60 12.81 -6.87
CA SER A 59 -24.46 13.68 -5.67
C SER A 59 -23.16 13.28 -4.94
N PRO A 60 -22.43 14.14 -4.19
CA PRO A 60 -22.70 15.55 -3.85
C PRO A 60 -21.86 16.54 -4.67
N HIS A 61 -21.96 16.47 -5.99
CA HIS A 61 -21.17 17.29 -6.90
C HIS A 61 -22.07 18.17 -7.76
N GLU A 62 -21.60 19.37 -8.07
CA GLU A 62 -22.24 20.23 -9.05
C GLU A 62 -21.63 19.96 -10.43
N LEU A 63 -22.48 19.65 -11.41
CA LEU A 63 -22.09 19.54 -12.81
C LEU A 63 -22.38 20.88 -13.49
N VAL A 64 -21.33 21.46 -14.05
CA VAL A 64 -21.37 22.70 -14.83
C VAL A 64 -21.20 22.33 -16.31
N ASP A 65 -22.16 22.74 -17.14
CA ASP A 65 -22.16 22.41 -18.57
C ASP A 65 -21.06 23.13 -19.37
N ASP A 66 -20.43 24.19 -18.82
CA ASP A 66 -19.26 24.86 -19.42
C ASP A 66 -17.96 24.15 -19.01
N PHE A 67 -17.33 23.43 -19.95
CA PHE A 67 -16.01 22.84 -19.76
C PHE A 67 -14.91 23.70 -20.38
N LYS A 68 -13.90 24.00 -19.55
CA LYS A 68 -12.58 24.49 -20.02
C LYS A 68 -11.50 23.77 -19.24
N ASP A 69 -10.40 23.44 -19.91
CA ASP A 69 -9.23 22.84 -19.25
C ASP A 69 -8.74 23.72 -18.09
N SER A 70 -8.81 25.05 -18.23
CA SER A 70 -8.41 26.01 -17.21
C SER A 70 -9.32 26.06 -15.98
N TYR A 71 -10.50 25.42 -16.02
CA TYR A 71 -11.39 25.29 -14.87
C TYR A 71 -11.09 24.06 -14.01
N CYS A 72 -10.23 23.16 -14.48
CA CYS A 72 -10.06 21.84 -13.88
C CYS A 72 -8.71 21.77 -13.18
N ASP A 73 -8.68 21.99 -11.86
CA ASP A 73 -7.45 21.99 -11.05
C ASP A 73 -6.98 20.60 -10.59
N GLY A 74 -7.74 19.54 -10.87
CA GLY A 74 -7.42 18.17 -10.44
C GLY A 74 -7.43 17.99 -8.92
N LYS A 75 -8.01 18.93 -8.16
CA LYS A 75 -8.16 18.86 -6.70
C LYS A 75 -9.61 18.99 -6.30
N ARG A 76 -10.24 20.11 -6.62
CA ARG A 76 -11.65 20.38 -6.34
C ARG A 76 -12.50 20.34 -7.61
N THR A 77 -11.88 20.55 -8.75
CA THR A 77 -12.54 20.69 -10.05
C THR A 77 -11.89 19.77 -11.06
N PHE A 78 -12.73 19.05 -11.80
CA PHE A 78 -12.29 18.08 -12.78
C PHE A 78 -13.13 18.23 -14.05
N GLY A 79 -12.55 17.91 -15.19
CA GLY A 79 -13.34 17.59 -16.37
C GLY A 79 -14.15 16.33 -16.10
N PHE A 80 -15.28 16.19 -16.76
CA PHE A 80 -16.11 14.99 -16.70
C PHE A 80 -16.48 14.60 -18.13
N SER A 81 -16.13 13.37 -18.51
CA SER A 81 -16.53 12.75 -19.76
C SER A 81 -17.37 11.52 -19.46
N SER A 82 -18.58 11.49 -20.04
CA SER A 82 -19.43 10.31 -19.99
C SER A 82 -19.17 9.45 -21.21
N ASN A 83 -19.02 8.14 -21.03
CA ASN A 83 -18.92 7.21 -22.16
C ASN A 83 -20.13 7.38 -23.10
N GLY A 84 -19.86 7.44 -24.40
CA GLY A 84 -20.85 7.66 -25.45
C GLY A 84 -21.30 9.11 -25.64
N SER A 85 -20.81 10.05 -24.83
CA SER A 85 -21.03 11.49 -25.03
C SER A 85 -19.73 12.17 -25.44
N ASN A 86 -19.78 12.97 -26.50
CA ASN A 86 -18.67 13.87 -26.84
C ASN A 86 -18.68 15.16 -25.99
N GLU A 87 -19.68 15.34 -25.13
CA GLU A 87 -19.79 16.51 -24.26
C GLU A 87 -18.92 16.34 -23.02
N LEU A 88 -17.95 17.24 -22.87
CA LEU A 88 -17.20 17.43 -21.65
C LEU A 88 -17.93 18.42 -20.75
N LYS A 89 -18.01 18.11 -19.46
CA LYS A 89 -18.53 19.00 -18.41
C LYS A 89 -17.45 19.29 -17.39
N THR A 90 -17.67 20.27 -16.52
CA THR A 90 -16.85 20.45 -15.32
C THR A 90 -17.63 19.96 -14.10
N VAL A 91 -16.97 19.15 -13.26
CA VAL A 91 -17.52 18.71 -11.98
C VAL A 91 -16.78 19.40 -10.84
N VAL A 92 -17.56 19.92 -9.88
CA VAL A 92 -17.05 20.64 -8.71
C VAL A 92 -17.38 19.86 -7.44
N PHE A 93 -16.34 19.56 -6.66
CA PHE A 93 -16.44 18.92 -5.36
C PHE A 93 -16.52 19.96 -4.24
N GLN A 94 -17.22 19.64 -3.15
CA GLN A 94 -17.35 20.55 -2.00
C GLN A 94 -16.02 20.74 -1.23
N ARG A 95 -15.11 19.77 -1.34
CA ARG A 95 -13.78 19.78 -0.74
C ARG A 95 -12.71 19.38 -1.75
N GLU A 96 -11.44 19.60 -1.40
CA GLU A 96 -10.34 19.04 -2.18
C GLU A 96 -10.34 17.52 -2.05
N MET A 97 -10.15 16.85 -3.18
CA MET A 97 -10.07 15.40 -3.29
C MET A 97 -8.62 14.96 -3.10
N ASN A 98 -8.39 14.09 -2.13
CA ASN A 98 -7.12 13.42 -1.92
C ASN A 98 -7.08 12.08 -2.71
N ASN A 99 -5.94 11.36 -2.65
CA ASN A 99 -5.80 10.10 -3.39
C ASN A 99 -6.83 9.03 -2.95
N ILE A 100 -7.24 9.00 -1.68
CA ILE A 100 -8.22 8.04 -1.16
C ILE A 100 -9.59 8.36 -1.73
N ASP A 101 -10.01 9.63 -1.69
CA ASP A 101 -11.30 10.05 -2.24
C ASP A 101 -11.43 9.70 -3.73
N LEU A 102 -10.34 9.88 -4.49
CA LEU A 102 -10.30 9.54 -5.92
C LEU A 102 -10.34 8.02 -6.15
N LEU A 103 -9.65 7.22 -5.32
CA LEU A 103 -9.73 5.76 -5.38
C LEU A 103 -11.15 5.25 -5.05
N GLU A 104 -11.79 5.81 -4.03
CA GLU A 104 -13.17 5.46 -3.66
C GLU A 104 -14.15 5.83 -4.78
N LEU A 105 -13.98 7.00 -5.40
CA LEU A 105 -14.77 7.41 -6.55
C LEU A 105 -14.61 6.42 -7.72
N CYS A 106 -13.37 6.02 -8.03
CA CYS A 106 -13.06 4.97 -9.01
C CYS A 106 -13.77 3.65 -8.74
N ASN A 107 -13.68 3.17 -7.50
CA ASN A 107 -14.21 1.85 -7.13
C ASN A 107 -15.75 1.82 -7.15
N ASN A 108 -16.40 2.89 -6.68
CA ASN A 108 -17.85 2.93 -6.55
C ASN A 108 -18.58 3.14 -7.89
N LYS A 109 -17.91 3.72 -8.89
CA LYS A 109 -18.55 4.20 -10.12
C LYS A 109 -17.95 3.64 -11.40
N GLN A 110 -17.02 2.69 -11.30
CA GLN A 110 -16.25 2.13 -12.42
C GLN A 110 -15.57 3.23 -13.26
N THR A 111 -15.01 4.24 -12.59
CA THR A 111 -14.40 5.39 -13.27
C THR A 111 -12.90 5.23 -13.44
N CYS A 112 -12.39 5.85 -14.50
CA CYS A 112 -10.98 6.13 -14.67
C CYS A 112 -10.75 7.61 -14.42
N ILE A 113 -9.84 7.96 -13.51
CA ILE A 113 -9.54 9.37 -13.21
C ILE A 113 -8.10 9.64 -13.62
N ILE A 114 -7.88 10.70 -14.38
CA ILE A 114 -6.55 11.17 -14.74
C ILE A 114 -6.35 12.50 -14.04
N ASN A 115 -5.29 12.61 -13.24
CA ASN A 115 -4.99 13.79 -12.44
C ASN A 115 -3.51 14.16 -12.59
N ARG A 116 -3.25 15.40 -13.00
CA ARG A 116 -1.92 15.99 -13.08
C ARG A 116 -1.75 17.03 -11.98
N GLN A 117 -0.72 16.83 -11.17
CA GLN A 117 -0.27 17.78 -10.17
C GLN A 117 1.20 18.09 -10.44
N GLY A 118 1.44 19.19 -11.13
CA GLY A 118 2.78 19.60 -11.49
C GLY A 118 3.42 18.71 -12.56
N ASN A 119 4.55 18.07 -12.25
CA ASN A 119 5.21 17.07 -13.12
C ASN A 119 4.77 15.63 -12.86
N THR A 120 3.82 15.43 -11.95
CA THR A 120 3.28 14.11 -11.62
C THR A 120 1.92 13.92 -12.26
N LEU A 121 1.79 12.92 -13.11
CA LEU A 121 0.51 12.38 -13.58
C LEU A 121 0.14 11.17 -12.72
N LYS A 122 -1.13 11.07 -12.35
CA LYS A 122 -1.72 9.92 -11.68
C LYS A 122 -2.93 9.45 -12.46
N ILE A 123 -3.01 8.15 -12.71
CA ILE A 123 -4.20 7.49 -13.25
C ILE A 123 -4.75 6.59 -12.15
N TYR A 124 -6.00 6.81 -11.77
CA TYR A 124 -6.72 6.01 -10.79
C TYR A 124 -7.65 5.07 -11.53
N PHE A 125 -7.51 3.78 -11.28
CA PHE A 125 -8.38 2.76 -11.86
C PHE A 125 -8.38 1.50 -11.01
N ASN A 126 -9.57 0.95 -10.74
CA ASN A 126 -9.76 -0.34 -10.06
C ASN A 126 -8.86 -0.51 -8.83
N ASN A 127 -8.91 0.41 -7.88
CA ASN A 127 -8.11 0.43 -6.65
C ASN A 127 -6.57 0.49 -6.83
N THR A 128 -6.09 0.87 -8.02
CA THR A 128 -4.67 1.02 -8.36
C THR A 128 -4.38 2.47 -8.75
N ILE A 129 -3.21 2.98 -8.39
CA ILE A 129 -2.71 4.29 -8.86
C ILE A 129 -1.49 4.06 -9.74
N TYR A 130 -1.56 4.47 -11.00
CA TYR A 130 -0.43 4.53 -11.92
C TYR A 130 0.13 5.94 -11.88
N ILE A 131 1.38 6.10 -11.48
CA ILE A 131 2.04 7.39 -11.31
C ILE A 131 3.11 7.54 -12.39
N CYS A 132 3.02 8.58 -13.21
CA CYS A 132 4.11 8.99 -14.10
C CYS A 132 4.75 10.26 -13.55
N GLU A 133 6.01 10.18 -13.16
CA GLU A 133 6.80 11.32 -12.69
C GLU A 133 8.05 11.40 -13.55
N ASN A 134 8.26 12.52 -14.26
CA ASN A 134 9.40 12.70 -15.16
C ASN A 134 9.59 11.54 -16.17
N ARG A 135 8.47 11.03 -16.74
CA ARG A 135 8.44 9.87 -17.66
C ARG A 135 8.79 8.52 -17.02
N VAL A 136 8.94 8.47 -15.70
CA VAL A 136 9.09 7.21 -14.97
C VAL A 136 7.73 6.79 -14.43
N TRP A 137 7.27 5.62 -14.85
CA TRP A 137 6.03 5.06 -14.37
C TRP A 137 6.25 4.18 -13.13
N LYS A 138 5.33 4.30 -12.18
CA LYS A 138 5.29 3.58 -10.92
C LYS A 138 3.87 3.08 -10.70
N VAL A 139 3.72 1.89 -10.13
CA VAL A 139 2.40 1.35 -9.77
C VAL A 139 2.28 1.28 -8.26
N LEU A 140 1.23 1.89 -7.71
CA LEU A 140 0.80 1.67 -6.33
C LEU A 140 -0.27 0.59 -6.32
N GLU A 141 0.12 -0.62 -5.92
CA GLU A 141 -0.74 -1.80 -5.90
C GLU A 141 -1.87 -1.73 -4.87
N LYS A 142 -2.81 -2.67 -5.01
CA LYS A 142 -3.95 -2.86 -4.12
C LYS A 142 -3.49 -3.27 -2.72
N VAL A 143 -3.91 -2.48 -1.73
CA VAL A 143 -3.75 -2.78 -0.31
C VAL A 143 -4.34 -4.15 0.06
N ASP A 144 -5.38 -4.61 -0.65
CA ASP A 144 -6.10 -5.86 -0.35
C ASP A 144 -5.21 -7.11 -0.40
N ALA A 145 -4.24 -7.17 -1.32
CA ALA A 145 -3.32 -8.31 -1.39
C ALA A 145 -2.49 -8.44 -0.10
N GLN A 146 -2.08 -7.32 0.48
CA GLN A 146 -1.33 -7.28 1.73
C GLN A 146 -2.21 -7.63 2.94
N ILE A 147 -3.51 -7.32 2.90
CA ILE A 147 -4.44 -7.72 3.96
C ILE A 147 -4.54 -9.25 4.01
N VAL A 148 -4.63 -9.91 2.85
CA VAL A 148 -4.63 -11.37 2.79
C VAL A 148 -3.38 -11.93 3.45
N GLU A 149 -2.21 -11.36 3.17
CA GLU A 149 -0.95 -11.78 3.79
C GLU A 149 -0.93 -11.54 5.31
N ILE A 150 -1.36 -10.36 5.77
CA ILE A 150 -1.46 -10.05 7.21
C ILE A 150 -2.43 -11.01 7.91
N LYS A 151 -3.55 -11.36 7.27
CA LYS A 151 -4.53 -12.32 7.83
C LYS A 151 -3.99 -13.74 7.93
N LYS A 152 -3.01 -14.14 7.10
CA LYS A 152 -2.30 -15.42 7.26
C LYS A 152 -1.52 -15.47 8.57
N HIS A 153 -1.01 -14.32 9.02
CA HIS A 153 -0.31 -14.18 10.30
C HIS A 153 -1.26 -13.89 11.48
N TYR A 154 -2.42 -13.28 11.21
CA TYR A 154 -3.39 -12.89 12.24
C TYR A 154 -4.84 -13.01 11.76
N SER A 155 -5.45 -14.18 11.96
CA SER A 155 -6.82 -14.46 11.51
C SER A 155 -7.89 -13.62 12.22
N ALA A 156 -7.64 -13.24 13.48
CA ALA A 156 -8.56 -12.47 14.32
C ALA A 156 -8.47 -10.95 14.11
N VAL A 157 -7.73 -10.46 13.10
CA VAL A 157 -7.51 -9.02 12.92
C VAL A 157 -8.77 -8.41 12.33
N ASP A 158 -9.15 -7.23 12.81
CA ASP A 158 -10.11 -6.40 12.08
C ASP A 158 -9.51 -6.01 10.73
N ALA A 159 -9.93 -6.75 9.69
CA ALA A 159 -9.44 -6.58 8.34
C ALA A 159 -9.81 -5.21 7.76
N ASP A 160 -10.92 -4.62 8.19
CA ASP A 160 -11.38 -3.33 7.69
C ASP A 160 -10.55 -2.20 8.31
N LEU A 161 -10.26 -2.26 9.61
CA LEU A 161 -9.36 -1.30 10.24
C LEU A 161 -7.93 -1.40 9.68
N VAL A 162 -7.40 -2.62 9.47
CA VAL A 162 -6.09 -2.80 8.82
C VAL A 162 -6.10 -2.25 7.40
N ARG A 163 -7.17 -2.49 6.61
CA ARG A 163 -7.32 -1.89 5.27
C ARG A 163 -7.19 -0.38 5.37
N LYS A 164 -7.99 0.27 6.22
CA LYS A 164 -7.98 1.72 6.38
C LYS A 164 -6.60 2.24 6.80
N LEU A 165 -5.93 1.57 7.74
CA LEU A 165 -4.60 1.94 8.20
C LEU A 165 -3.55 1.85 7.09
N LEU A 166 -3.55 0.76 6.31
CA LEU A 166 -2.62 0.59 5.19
C LEU A 166 -2.93 1.55 4.05
N THR A 167 -4.20 1.72 3.68
CA THR A 167 -4.64 2.70 2.67
C THR A 167 -4.21 4.11 3.05
N TYR A 168 -4.44 4.52 4.30
CA TYR A 168 -3.99 5.81 4.82
C TYR A 168 -2.47 5.94 4.79
N SER A 169 -1.75 4.92 5.25
CA SER A 169 -0.29 4.93 5.31
C SER A 169 0.34 5.00 3.91
N PHE A 170 -0.21 4.24 2.96
CA PHE A 170 0.34 4.11 1.62
C PHE A 170 -0.11 5.24 0.69
N HIS A 171 -1.41 5.52 0.63
CA HIS A 171 -1.94 6.51 -0.31
C HIS A 171 -1.95 7.94 0.25
N ASN A 172 -1.94 8.14 1.58
CA ASN A 172 -1.90 9.48 2.17
C ASN A 172 -0.50 9.83 2.68
N LEU A 173 0.10 9.05 3.59
CA LEU A 173 1.39 9.42 4.17
C LEU A 173 2.57 9.26 3.20
N SER A 174 2.75 8.08 2.61
CA SER A 174 3.87 7.79 1.71
C SER A 174 3.88 8.71 0.48
N THR A 175 2.74 8.89 -0.19
CA THR A 175 2.66 9.79 -1.36
C THR A 175 2.94 11.27 -1.03
N ASN A 176 2.78 11.67 0.22
CA ASN A 176 3.11 13.01 0.72
C ASN A 176 4.51 13.09 1.37
N LYS A 177 5.32 12.01 1.25
CA LYS A 177 6.66 11.90 1.85
C LYS A 177 6.66 12.13 3.36
N ILE A 178 5.62 11.67 4.04
CA ILE A 178 5.49 11.79 5.50
C ILE A 178 5.97 10.49 6.14
N GLY A 179 7.16 10.52 6.74
CA GLY A 179 7.67 9.42 7.56
C GLY A 179 6.84 9.27 8.83
N ALA A 180 6.41 8.04 9.15
CA ALA A 180 5.57 7.79 10.32
C ALA A 180 5.76 6.38 10.88
N THR A 181 5.43 6.20 12.15
CA THR A 181 5.29 4.87 12.77
C THR A 181 3.94 4.80 13.47
N ILE A 182 3.15 3.76 13.13
CA ILE A 182 1.81 3.55 13.65
C ILE A 182 1.79 2.18 14.33
N ILE A 183 1.46 2.15 15.61
CA ILE A 183 1.27 0.93 16.37
C ILE A 183 -0.24 0.65 16.40
N TYR A 184 -0.66 -0.43 15.74
CA TYR A 184 -1.99 -0.97 15.91
C TYR A 184 -1.95 -2.03 17.01
N TRP A 185 -2.59 -1.73 18.14
CA TRP A 185 -2.62 -2.55 19.32
C TRP A 185 -3.89 -3.40 19.37
N LEU A 186 -3.72 -4.73 19.37
CA LEU A 186 -4.76 -5.70 19.04
C LEU A 186 -5.71 -6.02 20.20
N LYS A 187 -5.37 -5.64 21.44
CA LYS A 187 -6.16 -5.89 22.65
C LYS A 187 -6.37 -4.58 23.41
N ASP A 188 -7.47 -4.39 24.12
CA ASP A 188 -7.71 -3.15 24.88
C ASP A 188 -7.00 -3.16 26.26
N ASP A 189 -5.70 -3.41 26.25
CA ASP A 189 -4.85 -3.54 27.45
C ASP A 189 -3.53 -2.77 27.34
N PHE A 190 -3.46 -1.77 26.45
CA PHE A 190 -2.25 -0.96 26.28
C PHE A 190 -1.92 -0.20 27.57
N THR A 191 -0.68 -0.30 28.04
CA THR A 191 -0.17 0.43 29.20
C THR A 191 1.15 1.12 28.88
N SER A 192 1.53 2.10 29.72
CA SER A 192 2.80 2.83 29.60
C SER A 192 4.05 1.96 29.75
N THR A 193 3.90 0.71 30.20
CA THR A 193 4.97 -0.28 30.26
C THR A 193 5.49 -0.65 28.87
N TYR A 194 4.65 -0.54 27.83
CA TYR A 194 5.03 -0.89 26.46
C TYR A 194 5.72 0.28 25.74
N ALA A 195 5.20 1.49 25.90
CA ALA A 195 5.83 2.71 25.39
C ALA A 195 5.40 3.91 26.24
N THR A 196 6.30 4.89 26.35
CA THR A 196 5.93 6.20 26.91
C THR A 196 5.06 6.94 25.90
N LEU A 197 3.94 7.50 26.33
CA LEU A 197 3.03 8.31 25.51
C LEU A 197 3.05 9.77 25.99
N PRO A 198 3.94 10.63 25.46
CA PRO A 198 4.00 12.04 25.88
C PRO A 198 2.72 12.81 25.61
N ASP A 199 2.07 12.52 24.47
CA ASP A 199 0.87 13.23 24.03
C ASP A 199 -0.36 12.33 24.15
N SER A 200 -1.37 12.78 24.89
CA SER A 200 -2.71 12.19 24.87
C SER A 200 -3.48 12.78 23.70
N ILE A 201 -3.85 11.94 22.73
CA ILE A 201 -4.55 12.35 21.52
C ILE A 201 -5.95 11.76 21.58
N SER A 202 -6.99 12.60 21.62
CA SER A 202 -8.39 12.12 21.59
C SER A 202 -8.94 12.18 20.16
N LEU A 203 -8.34 11.39 19.27
CA LEU A 203 -8.77 11.26 17.88
C LEU A 203 -9.28 9.84 17.61
N ASP A 204 -10.17 9.74 16.63
CA ASP A 204 -10.74 8.49 16.15
C ASP A 204 -10.31 8.28 14.71
N PHE A 205 -9.51 7.25 14.45
CA PHE A 205 -9.02 6.95 13.12
C PHE A 205 -10.16 6.56 12.15
N ASN A 206 -11.30 6.10 12.64
CA ASN A 206 -12.46 5.82 11.79
C ASN A 206 -13.16 7.09 11.26
N ASN A 207 -12.81 8.27 11.77
CA ASN A 207 -13.33 9.54 11.30
C ASN A 207 -12.34 10.20 10.32
N GLU A 208 -12.75 10.40 9.07
CA GLU A 208 -11.93 11.00 8.01
C GLU A 208 -11.38 12.38 8.36
N ASN A 209 -12.16 13.24 9.04
CA ASN A 209 -11.69 14.56 9.46
C ASN A 209 -10.55 14.44 10.48
N HIS A 210 -10.62 13.43 11.36
CA HIS A 210 -9.54 13.17 12.30
C HIS A 210 -8.28 12.61 11.62
N GLN A 211 -8.43 11.87 10.52
CA GLN A 211 -7.28 11.41 9.73
C GLN A 211 -6.51 12.58 9.12
N GLU A 212 -7.20 13.63 8.67
CA GLU A 212 -6.54 14.83 8.15
C GLU A 212 -5.79 15.62 9.25
N ILE A 213 -6.35 15.70 10.46
CA ILE A 213 -5.65 16.25 11.63
C ILE A 213 -4.44 15.38 11.97
N LEU A 214 -4.60 14.06 11.97
CA LEU A 214 -3.53 13.11 12.24
C LEU A 214 -2.38 13.24 11.24
N LYS A 215 -2.67 13.49 9.96
CA LYS A 215 -1.66 13.71 8.93
C LYS A 215 -0.77 14.90 9.24
N GLN A 216 -1.38 16.03 9.65
CA GLN A 216 -0.62 17.21 10.06
C GLN A 216 0.16 16.96 11.35
N TYR A 217 -0.41 16.21 12.29
CA TYR A 217 0.29 15.80 13.50
C TYR A 217 1.55 14.98 13.17
N LEU A 218 1.42 13.92 12.36
CA LEU A 218 2.53 13.05 11.96
C LEU A 218 3.60 13.77 11.14
N ARG A 219 3.22 14.76 10.33
CA ARG A 219 4.18 15.59 9.58
C ARG A 219 5.09 16.42 10.49
N ASN A 220 4.57 16.87 11.62
CA ASN A 220 5.25 17.85 12.48
C ASN A 220 5.89 17.22 13.73
N ASN A 221 5.70 15.92 13.97
CA ASN A 221 6.15 15.27 15.18
C ASN A 221 6.83 13.93 14.85
N ASP A 222 7.96 13.67 15.50
CA ASP A 222 8.64 12.38 15.41
C ASP A 222 8.16 11.41 16.51
N GLY A 223 8.37 10.12 16.31
CA GLY A 223 7.89 9.05 17.18
C GLY A 223 6.63 8.37 16.67
N ALA A 224 6.16 7.37 17.42
CA ALA A 224 5.03 6.56 16.99
C ALA A 224 3.68 7.09 17.51
N ILE A 225 2.61 6.78 16.80
CA ILE A 225 1.24 6.88 17.32
C ILE A 225 0.75 5.48 17.71
N VAL A 226 -0.16 5.42 18.67
CA VAL A 226 -0.76 4.17 19.12
C VAL A 226 -2.25 4.21 18.91
N ILE A 227 -2.77 3.21 18.21
CA ILE A 227 -4.17 3.02 17.86
C ILE A 227 -4.63 1.71 18.49
N ASN A 228 -5.71 1.73 19.26
CA ASN A 228 -6.26 0.52 19.89
C ASN A 228 -7.10 -0.32 18.92
N SER A 229 -7.63 -1.44 19.40
CA SER A 229 -8.43 -2.39 18.61
C SER A 229 -9.69 -1.77 17.99
N SER A 230 -10.24 -0.73 18.62
CA SER A 230 -11.41 0.01 18.15
C SER A 230 -11.11 1.14 17.14
N GLY A 231 -9.84 1.38 16.81
CA GLY A 231 -9.43 2.49 15.94
C GLY A 231 -9.29 3.85 16.64
N LYS A 232 -9.37 3.91 17.97
CA LYS A 232 -9.09 5.14 18.72
C LYS A 232 -7.60 5.34 18.86
N ILE A 233 -7.15 6.57 18.63
CA ILE A 233 -5.76 6.96 18.92
C ILE A 233 -5.68 7.17 20.44
N ILE A 234 -4.75 6.50 21.10
CA ILE A 234 -4.60 6.55 22.56
C ILE A 234 -3.35 7.34 22.99
N GLY A 235 -2.43 7.61 22.05
CA GLY A 235 -1.33 8.53 22.27
C GLY A 235 -0.43 8.73 21.05
N GLY A 236 0.46 9.71 21.15
CA GLY A 236 1.45 10.03 20.12
C GLY A 236 2.82 10.36 20.69
N LYS A 237 3.81 10.56 19.80
CA LYS A 237 5.26 10.69 20.14
C LYS A 237 5.78 9.51 20.97
N ALA A 238 5.20 8.33 20.74
CA ALA A 238 5.56 7.16 21.49
C ALA A 238 7.01 6.77 21.21
N HIS A 239 7.82 6.69 22.26
CA HIS A 239 9.17 6.16 22.19
C HIS A 239 9.11 4.65 22.39
N LEU A 240 9.44 3.91 21.32
CA LEU A 240 9.40 2.46 21.34
C LEU A 240 10.50 1.92 22.26
N SER A 241 10.10 1.15 23.27
CA SER A 241 11.02 0.40 24.12
C SER A 241 11.12 -1.05 23.65
N PHE A 242 12.33 -1.59 23.67
CA PHE A 242 12.59 -2.96 23.25
C PHE A 242 13.80 -3.55 23.99
N SER A 243 13.78 -4.87 24.18
CA SER A 243 14.73 -5.66 24.95
C SER A 243 16.10 -5.77 24.27
N ASP A 244 17.13 -6.13 25.02
CA ASP A 244 18.44 -6.43 24.44
C ASP A 244 18.40 -7.70 23.58
N ASP A 245 17.51 -8.65 23.90
CA ASP A 245 17.26 -9.83 23.07
C ASP A 245 16.78 -9.43 21.68
N SER A 246 15.77 -8.54 21.58
CA SER A 246 15.29 -8.03 20.30
C SER A 246 16.39 -7.32 19.50
N LYS A 247 17.29 -6.57 20.16
CA LYS A 247 18.45 -5.92 19.49
C LYS A 247 19.41 -6.96 18.93
N SER A 248 19.62 -8.06 19.65
CA SER A 248 20.53 -9.12 19.26
C SER A 248 19.99 -9.93 18.07
N PHE A 249 18.68 -10.21 18.05
CA PHE A 249 18.05 -11.01 17.00
C PHE A 249 17.66 -10.18 15.77
N ILE A 250 17.21 -8.94 15.95
CA ILE A 250 16.72 -8.08 14.87
C ILE A 250 17.81 -7.10 14.43
N GLN A 251 18.48 -7.45 13.33
CA GLN A 251 19.49 -6.64 12.67
C GLN A 251 19.10 -6.40 11.20
N ILE A 252 18.20 -5.45 10.95
CA ILE A 252 17.83 -5.08 9.58
C ILE A 252 18.90 -4.10 9.08
N LYS A 253 19.91 -4.62 8.39
CA LYS A 253 21.09 -3.85 7.96
C LYS A 253 20.76 -2.77 6.92
N ASP A 254 19.76 -3.01 6.09
CA ASP A 254 19.47 -2.16 4.92
C ASP A 254 18.25 -1.25 5.12
N LYS A 255 17.77 -1.07 6.36
CA LYS A 255 16.64 -0.16 6.65
C LYS A 255 16.95 0.86 7.73
N GLY A 256 16.25 2.00 7.66
CA GLY A 256 16.39 3.10 8.61
C GLY A 256 16.01 2.76 10.05
N THR A 257 16.31 3.68 10.96
CA THR A 257 16.09 3.56 12.42
C THR A 257 14.63 3.24 12.78
N ARG A 258 13.65 3.81 12.06
CA ARG A 258 12.21 3.55 12.27
C ARG A 258 11.85 2.08 12.05
N HIS A 259 12.34 1.48 10.96
CA HIS A 259 12.08 0.07 10.63
C HIS A 259 12.72 -0.87 11.67
N ASN A 260 13.97 -0.61 12.05
CA ASN A 260 14.65 -1.40 13.08
C ASN A 260 13.91 -1.31 14.43
N SER A 261 13.47 -0.11 14.82
CA SER A 261 12.73 0.10 16.07
C SER A 261 11.35 -0.58 16.05
N ALA A 262 10.63 -0.48 14.93
CA ALA A 262 9.33 -1.13 14.74
C ALA A 262 9.44 -2.66 14.79
N ALA A 263 10.42 -3.23 14.08
CA ALA A 263 10.66 -4.67 14.10
C ALA A 263 10.99 -5.15 15.52
N ARG A 264 11.94 -4.52 16.21
CA ARG A 264 12.31 -4.85 17.60
C ARG A 264 11.15 -4.70 18.58
N PHE A 265 10.41 -3.59 18.51
CA PHE A 265 9.22 -3.39 19.34
C PHE A 265 8.18 -4.48 19.10
N SER A 266 7.90 -4.82 17.84
CA SER A 266 6.93 -5.86 17.51
C SER A 266 7.37 -7.25 17.95
N PHE A 267 8.69 -7.52 18.00
CA PHE A 267 9.27 -8.76 18.49
C PHE A 267 8.91 -9.01 19.95
N ASP A 268 9.13 -8.01 20.81
CA ASP A 268 8.81 -8.07 22.24
C ASP A 268 7.31 -8.00 22.50
N ASN A 269 6.57 -7.26 21.66
CA ASN A 269 5.16 -7.00 21.85
C ASN A 269 4.30 -7.70 20.80
N SER A 270 4.07 -9.00 21.01
CA SER A 270 3.18 -9.78 20.14
C SER A 270 1.75 -9.21 20.08
N LYS A 271 1.29 -8.37 21.00
CA LYS A 271 -0.05 -7.76 20.86
C LYS A 271 -0.12 -6.61 19.84
N SER A 272 0.96 -6.32 19.11
CA SER A 272 1.04 -5.23 18.15
C SER A 272 1.19 -5.68 16.70
N ILE A 273 0.69 -4.84 15.80
CA ILE A 273 1.11 -4.73 14.39
C ILE A 273 1.70 -3.32 14.25
N VAL A 274 2.92 -3.21 13.75
CA VAL A 274 3.59 -1.92 13.61
C VAL A 274 3.75 -1.58 12.13
N ILE A 275 3.15 -0.49 11.70
CA ILE A 275 3.22 0.02 10.33
C ILE A 275 4.24 1.16 10.32
N THR A 276 5.25 1.06 9.46
CA THR A 276 6.24 2.12 9.26
C THR A 276 6.12 2.67 7.85
N VAL A 277 6.02 3.99 7.75
CA VAL A 277 6.05 4.72 6.48
C VAL A 277 7.43 5.37 6.37
N SER A 278 8.17 5.02 5.32
CA SER A 278 9.39 5.74 4.97
C SER A 278 9.05 7.04 4.25
N GLU A 279 9.87 8.07 4.43
CA GLU A 279 9.79 9.31 3.63
C GLU A 279 10.02 9.02 2.14
N ASP A 280 10.80 7.99 1.84
CA ASP A 280 11.11 7.52 0.47
C ASP A 280 10.03 6.58 -0.12
N GLY A 281 8.92 6.38 0.58
CA GLY A 281 7.72 5.77 0.00
C GLY A 281 7.36 4.32 0.38
N PRO A 282 8.26 3.41 0.82
CA PRO A 282 7.79 2.09 1.25
C PRO A 282 7.02 2.18 2.57
N VAL A 283 5.90 1.46 2.63
CA VAL A 283 5.16 1.14 3.85
C VAL A 283 5.47 -0.31 4.20
N SER A 284 6.15 -0.52 5.32
CA SER A 284 6.41 -1.87 5.84
C SER A 284 5.52 -2.15 7.04
N VAL A 285 5.11 -3.41 7.20
CA VAL A 285 4.28 -3.87 8.31
C VAL A 285 5.05 -4.93 9.07
N PHE A 286 5.22 -4.73 10.37
CA PHE A 286 5.95 -5.63 11.25
C PHE A 286 5.02 -6.27 12.26
N SER A 287 5.25 -7.55 12.51
CA SER A 287 4.66 -8.29 13.62
C SER A 287 5.71 -9.28 14.13
N GLU A 288 5.90 -9.34 15.44
CA GLU A 288 6.80 -10.31 16.08
C GLU A 288 8.24 -10.30 15.56
N GLY A 289 8.72 -9.14 15.10
CA GLY A 289 10.07 -8.98 14.57
C GLY A 289 10.18 -9.27 13.08
N LYS A 290 9.15 -9.84 12.44
CA LYS A 290 9.13 -10.12 11.00
C LYS A 290 8.45 -9.00 10.23
N ASN A 291 8.97 -8.69 9.05
CA ASN A 291 8.27 -7.89 8.04
C ASN A 291 7.23 -8.77 7.35
N ILE A 292 5.95 -8.55 7.62
CA ILE A 292 4.83 -9.41 7.16
C ILE A 292 4.10 -8.84 5.94
N ALA A 293 4.33 -7.58 5.60
CA ALA A 293 3.79 -6.96 4.39
C ALA A 293 4.61 -5.73 4.01
N ASN A 294 4.73 -5.47 2.71
CA ASN A 294 5.51 -4.36 2.20
C ASN A 294 4.76 -3.76 1.01
N LEU A 295 4.32 -2.51 1.15
CA LEU A 295 3.74 -1.74 0.07
C LEU A 295 4.80 -0.77 -0.43
N SER A 296 5.31 -1.03 -1.62
CA SER A 296 6.20 -0.13 -2.33
C SER A 296 5.58 0.25 -3.66
N SER A 297 5.95 1.41 -4.19
CA SER A 297 5.79 1.64 -5.62
C SER A 297 6.64 0.63 -6.35
N ILE A 298 6.02 -0.24 -7.13
CA ILE A 298 6.76 -1.20 -7.95
C ILE A 298 7.25 -0.45 -9.18
N ASP A 299 8.53 -0.63 -9.51
CA ASP A 299 9.03 -0.35 -10.85
C ASP A 299 8.51 -1.48 -11.75
N PRO A 300 7.61 -1.20 -12.70
CA PRO A 300 6.99 -2.23 -13.51
C PRO A 300 7.98 -3.03 -14.37
N PHE A 301 9.18 -2.50 -14.63
CA PHE A 301 10.24 -3.25 -15.30
C PHE A 301 10.76 -4.41 -14.44
N GLU A 302 10.84 -4.24 -13.12
CA GLU A 302 11.22 -5.30 -12.19
C GLU A 302 10.10 -6.36 -12.04
N GLN A 303 8.83 -5.94 -12.10
CA GLN A 303 7.68 -6.85 -11.95
C GLN A 303 7.55 -7.83 -13.12
N ASN A 304 7.72 -7.36 -14.35
CA ASN A 304 7.60 -8.23 -15.54
C ASN A 304 8.69 -9.30 -15.59
N LYS A 305 9.87 -9.03 -15.03
CA LYS A 305 10.95 -10.02 -14.92
C LYS A 305 10.54 -11.18 -14.00
N ILE A 306 9.93 -10.88 -12.85
CA ILE A 306 9.50 -11.88 -11.86
C ILE A 306 8.35 -12.75 -12.40
N ILE A 307 7.38 -12.17 -13.10
CA ILE A 307 6.20 -12.90 -13.61
C ILE A 307 6.60 -13.91 -14.71
N HIS A 308 7.57 -13.57 -15.56
CA HIS A 308 8.06 -14.48 -16.59
C HIS A 308 8.84 -15.68 -16.04
N GLU A 309 9.46 -15.54 -14.85
CA GLU A 309 10.21 -16.62 -14.21
C GLU A 309 9.30 -17.66 -13.50
N ILE A 310 8.04 -17.32 -13.21
CA ILE A 310 7.11 -18.17 -12.41
C ILE A 310 6.18 -19.02 -13.30
N ALA A 311 6.03 -18.70 -14.59
CA ALA A 311 4.98 -19.27 -15.45
C ALA A 311 5.30 -20.66 -16.04
N GLU A 312 6.46 -21.23 -15.75
CA GLU A 312 6.87 -22.55 -16.24
C GLU A 312 7.02 -23.49 -15.05
N GLU A 313 6.05 -24.41 -14.87
CA GLU A 313 6.20 -25.75 -14.26
C GLU A 313 4.97 -26.15 -13.42
N ASN A 314 4.19 -27.13 -13.89
CA ASN A 314 4.21 -28.49 -13.32
C ASN A 314 2.94 -29.30 -13.64
N ASP A 315 3.16 -30.56 -13.99
CA ASP A 315 2.17 -31.63 -14.11
C ASP A 315 2.74 -32.91 -13.43
N ALA A 316 3.25 -32.75 -12.20
CA ALA A 316 3.85 -33.82 -11.40
C ALA A 316 3.04 -34.10 -10.13
N MET A 317 3.00 -35.36 -9.70
CA MET A 317 2.39 -35.75 -8.43
C MET A 317 3.22 -35.26 -7.24
N SER A 318 2.59 -34.47 -6.37
CA SER A 318 3.18 -33.91 -5.15
C SER A 318 2.36 -34.29 -3.90
N TYR A 319 3.03 -34.29 -2.75
CA TYR A 319 2.43 -34.48 -1.43
C TYR A 319 2.87 -33.34 -0.51
N GLU A 320 1.97 -32.84 0.33
CA GLU A 320 2.23 -31.70 1.23
C GLU A 320 2.07 -32.13 2.69
N ASP A 321 3.15 -31.99 3.47
CA ASP A 321 3.14 -32.18 4.93
C ASP A 321 3.14 -30.82 5.64
N ASN A 322 2.37 -30.71 6.72
CA ASN A 322 2.14 -29.45 7.42
C ASN A 322 2.24 -29.63 8.94
N PHE A 323 3.08 -28.84 9.62
CA PHE A 323 3.24 -28.92 11.08
C PHE A 323 3.76 -27.61 11.69
N ASN A 324 3.66 -27.49 13.03
CA ASN A 324 4.17 -26.34 13.76
C ASN A 324 5.54 -26.65 14.39
N ILE A 325 6.48 -25.71 14.31
CA ILE A 325 7.80 -25.82 14.93
C ILE A 325 8.15 -24.53 15.68
N THR A 326 8.80 -24.64 16.84
CA THR A 326 9.26 -23.47 17.60
C THR A 326 10.76 -23.31 17.43
N CYS A 327 11.21 -22.13 17.02
CA CYS A 327 12.63 -21.83 16.84
C CYS A 327 13.34 -21.92 18.19
N SER A 328 14.39 -22.76 18.26
CA SER A 328 15.17 -22.98 19.46
C SER A 328 15.93 -21.75 19.96
N LYS A 329 16.18 -20.76 19.08
CA LYS A 329 16.93 -19.55 19.41
C LYS A 329 16.06 -18.37 19.83
N CYS A 330 15.03 -18.02 19.05
CA CYS A 330 14.18 -16.86 19.35
C CYS A 330 12.84 -17.21 20.01
N GLY A 331 12.51 -18.51 20.16
CA GLY A 331 11.29 -18.97 20.82
C GLY A 331 10.00 -18.76 20.03
N LYS A 332 10.09 -18.29 18.77
CA LYS A 332 8.93 -18.02 17.92
C LYS A 332 8.43 -19.27 17.20
N THR A 333 7.12 -19.40 17.03
CA THR A 333 6.48 -20.59 16.44
C THR A 333 6.13 -20.36 14.97
N PHE A 334 6.45 -21.34 14.13
CA PHE A 334 6.29 -21.33 12.68
C PHE A 334 5.38 -22.48 12.25
N TYR A 335 4.51 -22.23 11.27
CA TYR A 335 3.86 -23.24 10.46
C TYR A 335 4.79 -23.58 9.31
N VAL A 336 5.15 -24.84 9.14
CA VAL A 336 6.02 -25.31 8.05
C VAL A 336 5.17 -26.18 7.13
N SER A 337 5.23 -25.87 5.83
CA SER A 337 4.69 -26.68 4.73
C SER A 337 5.85 -27.27 3.94
N VAL A 338 5.85 -28.59 3.77
CA VAL A 338 6.88 -29.34 3.04
C VAL A 338 6.21 -29.98 1.83
N LEU A 339 6.55 -29.51 0.63
CA LEU A 339 6.05 -30.09 -0.62
C LEU A 339 7.08 -31.09 -1.16
N THR A 340 6.69 -32.36 -1.22
CA THR A 340 7.54 -33.44 -1.74
C THR A 340 7.03 -33.89 -3.10
N VAL A 341 7.89 -33.84 -4.11
CA VAL A 341 7.63 -34.40 -5.45
C VAL A 341 8.27 -35.79 -5.52
N SER A 342 7.53 -36.77 -6.03
CA SER A 342 8.00 -38.17 -6.07
C SER A 342 9.27 -38.30 -6.93
N GLY A 343 10.33 -38.86 -6.36
CA GLY A 343 11.64 -38.98 -7.02
C GLY A 343 12.60 -37.82 -6.77
N TRP A 344 12.16 -36.73 -6.14
CA TRP A 344 13.03 -35.62 -5.72
C TRP A 344 13.97 -36.04 -4.58
N ARG A 345 15.24 -35.62 -4.63
CA ARG A 345 16.28 -36.09 -3.69
C ARG A 345 17.12 -34.98 -3.07
N GLU A 346 16.90 -33.73 -3.45
CA GLU A 346 17.63 -32.59 -2.91
C GLU A 346 17.16 -32.26 -1.50
N TRP A 347 18.07 -31.68 -0.72
CA TRP A 347 17.79 -31.23 0.64
C TRP A 347 17.48 -29.75 0.62
N GLU A 348 16.35 -29.40 1.20
CA GLU A 348 16.00 -28.03 1.50
C GLU A 348 16.13 -27.79 2.99
N ASN A 349 16.56 -26.58 3.34
CA ASN A 349 16.70 -26.15 4.73
C ASN A 349 15.93 -24.87 4.90
N GLU A 350 15.04 -24.85 5.89
CA GLU A 350 14.28 -23.68 6.25
C GLU A 350 14.83 -23.03 7.50
N ARG A 351 14.99 -21.72 7.45
CA ARG A 351 15.58 -20.93 8.53
C ARG A 351 14.54 -19.99 9.13
N CYS A 352 14.67 -19.74 10.42
CA CYS A 352 13.89 -18.74 11.12
C CYS A 352 14.13 -17.37 10.50
N ASP A 353 13.09 -16.78 9.91
CA ASP A 353 13.11 -15.44 9.32
C ASP A 353 13.50 -14.31 10.27
N ILE A 354 13.48 -14.59 11.57
CA ILE A 354 13.76 -13.61 12.62
C ILE A 354 15.24 -13.64 13.00
N CYS A 355 15.82 -14.82 13.24
CA CYS A 355 17.17 -14.95 13.80
C CYS A 355 18.15 -15.78 12.96
N GLY A 356 17.71 -16.29 11.81
CA GLY A 356 18.51 -17.07 10.85
C GLY A 356 18.84 -18.50 11.29
N THR A 357 18.35 -18.97 12.43
CA THR A 357 18.58 -20.34 12.91
C THR A 357 17.78 -21.34 12.07
N GLU A 358 18.40 -22.43 11.62
CA GLU A 358 17.69 -23.52 10.95
C GLU A 358 16.57 -24.06 11.85
N ILE A 359 15.35 -24.08 11.31
CA ILE A 359 14.16 -24.60 12.02
C ILE A 359 13.77 -25.97 11.49
N HIS A 360 14.00 -26.26 10.21
CA HIS A 360 13.69 -27.56 9.64
C HIS A 360 14.57 -27.88 8.43
N SER A 361 14.78 -29.16 8.16
CA SER A 361 15.52 -29.67 7.02
C SER A 361 14.89 -30.97 6.56
N ALA A 362 14.61 -31.10 5.26
CA ALA A 362 13.99 -32.27 4.67
C ALA A 362 14.43 -32.50 3.22
N LYS A 363 14.26 -33.72 2.73
CA LYS A 363 14.39 -34.04 1.30
C LYS A 363 13.05 -33.80 0.61
N CYS A 364 12.92 -32.69 -0.09
CA CYS A 364 11.66 -32.24 -0.66
C CYS A 364 11.91 -31.24 -1.78
N PHE A 365 10.86 -30.90 -2.52
CA PHE A 365 10.92 -29.92 -3.59
C PHE A 365 10.97 -28.49 -3.03
N THR A 366 10.14 -28.18 -2.03
CA THR A 366 10.21 -26.89 -1.33
C THR A 366 9.79 -27.05 0.14
N ILE A 367 10.45 -26.29 1.01
CA ILE A 367 10.00 -26.06 2.40
C ILE A 367 9.66 -24.59 2.50
N ASN A 368 8.47 -24.29 3.01
CA ASN A 368 8.06 -22.92 3.29
C ASN A 368 7.66 -22.82 4.74
N SER A 369 8.17 -21.83 5.47
CA SER A 369 7.67 -21.50 6.80
C SER A 369 6.96 -20.16 6.84
N ARG A 370 5.95 -20.07 7.72
CA ARG A 370 5.32 -18.80 8.09
C ARG A 370 5.18 -18.71 9.60
N LEU A 371 5.45 -17.55 10.15
CA LEU A 371 5.29 -17.29 11.56
C LEU A 371 3.80 -17.39 11.97
N ILE A 372 3.49 -18.16 13.01
CA ILE A 372 2.15 -18.23 13.62
C ILE A 372 2.18 -17.53 14.96
N LYS A 373 1.16 -16.72 15.19
CA LYS A 373 0.97 -16.02 16.44
C LYS A 373 0.11 -16.83 17.42
N THR A 374 0.61 -17.00 18.63
CA THR A 374 -0.15 -17.58 19.75
C THR A 374 -0.64 -16.40 20.61
N ILE A 375 -1.96 -16.17 20.65
CA ILE A 375 -2.60 -14.99 21.28
C ILE A 375 -2.81 -15.17 22.79
#